data_AF-A0A8B6EVV7-F1
#
_entry.id   AF-A0A8B6EVV7-F1
#
_cell.length_a   1.000
_cell.length_b   1.000
_cell.length_c   1.000
_cell.angle_alpha   90.00
_cell.angle_beta   90.00
_cell.angle_gamma   90.00
#
_symmetry.space_group_name_H-M   'P 1'
#
loop_
_entity.id
_entity.type
_entity.pdbx_description
1 polymer ?
#
loop_
_entity_poly.entity_id
_entity_poly.type
_entity_poly.pdbx_seq_one_letter_code
_entity_poly.pdbx_strand_id
1 'polypeptide(L)'
;MKDFVPCDNAAHVHQEYQRIPKDDTIYMYGMKRNDENRIEAAISVLTLLLVYFAVCIIVHRIIPRWIQIHNTPRRFAIVECSDCSITIEWYVHDQDDSLKYDLDYRNKETDKWTVATLSTRDVLTEENGRRVYTLINILPETGYELKLCSVDNNVKSHHTESKTILTPKRGNEIFKFTEY
;
A
#
# COMPACT_ATOMS: atom_id res chain seq x y z
N MET A 1 40.89 51.27 82.11
CA MET A 1 39.88 52.04 82.87
C MET A 1 38.55 51.66 82.22
N LYS A 2 37.85 50.65 82.76
CA LYS A 2 36.53 50.79 83.42
C LYS A 2 35.59 51.64 82.54
N ASP A 3 34.54 51.08 81.93
CA ASP A 3 33.34 50.72 82.68
C ASP A 3 32.53 49.54 82.12
N PHE A 4 31.92 48.85 83.08
CA PHE A 4 30.93 47.78 82.99
C PHE A 4 29.55 48.42 83.15
N VAL A 5 28.58 48.13 82.28
CA VAL A 5 27.14 48.25 82.59
C VAL A 5 26.38 47.12 81.90
N PRO A 6 25.70 46.23 82.66
CA PRO A 6 24.79 45.21 82.15
C PRO A 6 23.33 45.72 82.15
N CYS A 7 22.45 45.09 81.37
CA CYS A 7 21.02 44.91 81.73
C CYS A 7 20.27 44.01 80.74
N ASP A 8 19.86 42.86 81.28
CA ASP A 8 18.58 42.17 81.13
C ASP A 8 17.55 42.67 80.11
N ASN A 9 17.02 41.72 79.32
CA ASN A 9 15.58 41.48 79.24
C ASN A 9 15.28 40.18 78.47
N ALA A 10 15.18 39.08 79.21
CA ALA A 10 14.58 37.83 78.74
C ALA A 10 13.05 37.98 78.78
N ALA A 11 12.44 38.38 77.66
CA ALA A 11 11.00 38.35 77.49
C ALA A 11 10.55 36.91 77.19
N HIS A 12 10.07 36.23 78.21
CA HIS A 12 9.40 34.93 78.15
C HIS A 12 8.03 35.12 77.46
N VAL A 13 7.97 34.95 76.14
CA VAL A 13 6.70 34.94 75.39
C VAL A 13 6.07 33.56 75.53
N HIS A 14 5.05 33.47 76.38
CA HIS A 14 4.20 32.29 76.53
C HIS A 14 3.26 32.21 75.31
N GLN A 15 3.62 31.43 74.29
CA GLN A 15 2.73 31.11 73.18
C GLN A 15 1.73 30.04 73.62
N GLU A 16 0.52 30.48 73.91
CA GLU A 16 -0.66 29.64 74.14
C GLU A 16 -1.09 29.05 72.79
N TYR A 17 -0.74 27.78 72.55
CA TYR A 17 -1.18 27.02 71.38
C TYR A 17 -2.70 26.76 71.48
N GLN A 18 -3.50 27.61 70.86
CA GLN A 18 -4.89 27.29 70.56
C GLN A 18 -4.92 26.08 69.63
N ARG A 19 -5.39 24.93 70.15
CA ARG A 19 -5.75 23.76 69.35
C ARG A 19 -6.93 24.14 68.46
N ILE A 20 -6.65 24.49 67.22
CA ILE A 20 -7.63 24.48 66.14
C ILE A 20 -8.07 23.03 65.97
N PRO A 21 -9.37 22.70 66.08
CA PRO A 21 -9.86 21.36 65.80
C PRO A 21 -9.48 21.00 64.36
N LYS A 22 -8.66 19.95 64.19
CA LYS A 22 -8.40 19.36 62.88
C LYS A 22 -9.71 18.73 62.42
N ASP A 23 -10.43 19.47 61.60
CA ASP A 23 -11.60 18.96 60.92
C ASP A 23 -11.11 18.08 59.76
N ASP A 24 -10.90 16.79 60.07
CA ASP A 24 -10.39 15.77 59.14
C ASP A 24 -11.32 15.58 57.91
N THR A 25 -12.51 16.19 57.93
CA THR A 25 -13.44 16.20 56.80
C THR A 25 -12.94 17.03 55.60
N ILE A 26 -12.16 18.10 55.83
CA ILE A 26 -11.69 18.98 54.75
C ILE A 26 -10.62 18.29 53.87
N TYR A 27 -9.78 17.44 54.46
CA TYR A 27 -8.75 16.70 53.73
C TYR A 27 -9.33 15.57 52.85
N MET A 28 -10.45 14.96 53.28
CA MET A 28 -11.13 13.90 52.52
C MET A 28 -11.83 14.45 51.26
N TYR A 29 -12.39 15.67 51.31
CA TYR A 29 -13.02 16.30 50.14
C TYR A 29 -12.01 16.76 49.08
N GLY A 30 -10.80 17.17 49.49
CA GLY A 30 -9.73 17.57 48.56
C GLY A 30 -9.14 16.40 47.77
N MET A 31 -8.93 15.25 48.42
CA MET A 31 -8.41 14.03 47.75
C MET A 31 -9.40 13.48 46.71
N LYS A 32 -10.69 13.40 47.06
CA LYS A 32 -11.71 12.87 46.14
C LYS A 32 -11.83 13.68 44.85
N ARG A 33 -11.74 15.01 44.96
CA ARG A 33 -11.82 15.92 43.81
C ARG A 33 -10.59 15.83 42.90
N ASN A 34 -9.42 15.46 43.45
CA ASN A 34 -8.20 15.28 42.66
C ASN A 34 -8.26 13.98 41.83
N ASP A 35 -8.83 12.91 42.36
CA ASP A 35 -8.98 11.64 41.63
C ASP A 35 -10.04 11.73 40.52
N GLU A 36 -11.15 12.44 40.77
CA GLU A 36 -12.18 12.73 39.76
C GLU A 36 -11.59 13.49 38.56
N ASN A 37 -10.82 14.56 38.82
CA ASN A 37 -10.15 15.33 37.76
C ASN A 37 -9.14 14.50 36.95
N ARG A 38 -8.44 13.54 37.59
CA ARG A 38 -7.49 12.65 36.91
C ARG A 38 -8.20 11.63 36.02
N ILE A 39 -9.35 11.13 36.45
CA ILE A 39 -10.18 10.22 35.66
C ILE A 39 -10.74 10.94 34.43
N GLU A 40 -11.27 12.15 34.59
CA GLU A 40 -11.78 12.96 33.47
C GLU A 40 -10.69 13.28 32.45
N ALA A 41 -9.49 13.66 32.92
CA ALA A 41 -8.33 13.88 32.06
C ALA A 41 -7.92 12.61 31.29
N ALA A 42 -7.90 11.45 31.96
CA ALA A 42 -7.57 10.17 31.31
C ALA A 42 -8.59 9.78 30.23
N ILE A 43 -9.90 10.00 30.49
CA ILE A 43 -10.97 9.75 29.52
C ILE A 43 -10.83 10.69 28.31
N SER A 44 -10.47 11.96 28.53
CA SER A 44 -10.24 12.93 27.45
C SER A 44 -9.05 12.53 26.56
N VAL A 45 -7.95 12.09 27.17
CA VAL A 45 -6.77 11.62 26.42
C VAL A 45 -7.11 10.35 25.62
N LEU A 46 -7.83 9.39 26.23
CA LEU A 46 -8.21 8.16 25.54
C LEU A 46 -9.16 8.42 24.37
N THR A 47 -10.13 9.32 24.52
CA THR A 47 -11.04 9.69 23.42
C THR A 47 -10.31 10.39 22.29
N LEU A 48 -9.36 11.28 22.57
CA LEU A 48 -8.50 11.89 21.56
C LEU A 48 -7.66 10.84 20.80
N LEU A 49 -7.09 9.87 21.50
CA LEU A 49 -6.34 8.78 20.87
C LEU A 49 -7.24 7.94 19.96
N LEU A 50 -8.43 7.56 20.42
CA LEU A 50 -9.37 6.77 19.61
C LEU A 50 -9.83 7.53 18.35
N VAL A 51 -10.12 8.83 18.48
CA VAL A 51 -10.45 9.69 17.34
C VAL A 51 -9.26 9.78 16.38
N TYR A 52 -8.05 9.97 16.90
CA TYR A 52 -6.83 9.99 16.07
C TYR A 52 -6.64 8.66 15.32
N PHE A 53 -6.77 7.52 15.99
CA PHE A 53 -6.68 6.20 15.35
C PHE A 53 -7.77 5.99 14.31
N ALA A 54 -9.02 6.38 14.61
CA ALA A 54 -10.11 6.30 13.64
C ALA A 54 -9.84 7.17 12.41
N VAL A 55 -9.38 8.40 12.61
CA VAL A 55 -8.96 9.29 11.52
C VAL A 55 -7.79 8.69 10.76
N CYS A 56 -6.76 8.14 11.41
CA CYS A 56 -5.65 7.46 10.73
C CYS A 56 -6.11 6.24 9.93
N ILE A 57 -7.04 5.42 10.43
CA ILE A 57 -7.60 4.27 9.71
C ILE A 57 -8.42 4.76 8.51
N ILE A 58 -9.28 5.74 8.70
CA ILE A 58 -10.08 6.35 7.64
C ILE A 58 -9.14 6.96 6.60
N VAL A 59 -8.15 7.73 7.00
CA VAL A 59 -7.13 8.34 6.14
C VAL A 59 -6.30 7.26 5.45
N HIS A 60 -5.85 6.19 6.10
CA HIS A 60 -5.08 5.12 5.43
C HIS A 60 -5.92 4.19 4.56
N ARG A 61 -7.25 4.14 4.77
CA ARG A 61 -8.16 3.39 3.91
C ARG A 61 -8.80 4.23 2.81
N ILE A 62 -8.90 5.54 3.00
CA ILE A 62 -9.53 6.50 2.07
C ILE A 62 -8.48 7.30 1.31
N ILE A 63 -7.30 7.63 1.87
CA ILE A 63 -6.12 8.00 1.08
C ILE A 63 -5.71 6.74 0.34
N PRO A 64 -5.59 6.81 -0.97
CA PRO A 64 -6.30 5.79 -1.69
C PRO A 64 -5.36 4.99 -2.56
N ARG A 65 -5.86 3.82 -2.95
CA ARG A 65 -5.56 3.15 -4.23
C ARG A 65 -5.56 4.06 -5.48
N TRP A 66 -5.78 5.38 -5.36
CA TRP A 66 -5.77 6.39 -6.42
C TRP A 66 -4.35 6.68 -6.98
N ILE A 67 -3.31 6.05 -6.43
CA ILE A 67 -2.00 5.93 -7.10
C ILE A 67 -1.66 4.43 -7.26
N GLN A 68 -2.60 3.62 -7.73
CA GLN A 68 -2.20 2.39 -8.42
C GLN A 68 -1.60 2.82 -9.75
N ILE A 69 -0.28 3.01 -9.76
CA ILE A 69 0.47 3.04 -11.02
C ILE A 69 0.26 1.65 -11.62
N HIS A 70 -0.61 1.56 -12.62
CA HIS A 70 -0.79 0.32 -13.36
C HIS A 70 0.54 0.04 -14.04
N ASN A 71 1.23 -0.97 -13.54
CA ASN A 71 2.56 -1.28 -13.99
C ASN A 71 2.46 -1.92 -15.36
N THR A 72 3.13 -1.31 -16.34
CA THR A 72 3.31 -1.93 -17.65
C THR A 72 3.99 -3.28 -17.46
N PRO A 73 3.47 -4.36 -18.08
CA PRO A 73 4.11 -5.67 -18.04
C PRO A 73 5.60 -5.59 -18.39
N ARG A 74 6.45 -6.29 -17.63
CA ARG A 74 7.90 -6.31 -17.88
C ARG A 74 8.28 -7.49 -18.76
N ARG A 75 9.40 -7.33 -19.48
CA ARG A 75 10.04 -8.40 -20.26
C ARG A 75 9.03 -9.14 -21.16
N PHE A 76 8.19 -8.37 -21.84
CA PHE A 76 7.25 -8.93 -22.80
C PHE A 76 8.01 -9.52 -23.99
N ALA A 77 7.84 -10.82 -24.22
CA ALA A 77 8.56 -11.57 -25.23
C ALA A 77 7.67 -12.60 -25.92
N ILE A 78 8.07 -13.02 -27.12
CA ILE A 78 7.46 -14.12 -27.87
C ILE A 78 8.37 -15.32 -27.69
N VAL A 79 7.88 -16.39 -27.08
CA VAL A 79 8.68 -17.56 -26.70
C VAL A 79 8.48 -18.75 -27.61
N GLU A 80 7.31 -18.85 -28.23
CA GLU A 80 7.02 -19.92 -29.18
C GLU A 80 6.13 -19.39 -30.30
N CYS A 81 6.41 -19.81 -31.52
CA CYS A 81 5.58 -19.48 -32.68
C CYS A 81 5.39 -20.73 -33.55
N SER A 82 4.13 -21.05 -33.81
CA SER A 82 3.70 -22.09 -34.73
C SER A 82 2.92 -21.47 -35.90
N ASP A 83 2.49 -22.30 -36.83
CA ASP A 83 1.74 -21.87 -38.02
C ASP A 83 0.33 -21.34 -37.68
N CYS A 84 -0.16 -21.62 -36.46
CA CYS A 84 -1.50 -21.27 -36.01
C CYS A 84 -1.57 -20.75 -34.56
N SER A 85 -0.43 -20.57 -33.90
CA SER A 85 -0.37 -20.02 -32.54
C SER A 85 0.90 -19.22 -32.25
N ILE A 86 0.78 -18.21 -31.39
CA ILE A 86 1.90 -17.43 -30.83
C ILE A 86 1.81 -17.53 -29.31
N THR A 87 2.86 -18.01 -28.67
CA THR A 87 3.00 -18.01 -27.21
C THR A 87 3.86 -16.84 -26.79
N ILE A 88 3.33 -16.03 -25.90
CA ILE A 88 3.98 -14.87 -25.30
C ILE A 88 4.23 -15.11 -23.82
N GLU A 89 5.23 -14.42 -23.30
CA GLU A 89 5.47 -14.32 -21.86
C GLU A 89 5.70 -12.88 -21.42
N TRP A 90 5.45 -12.63 -20.15
CA TRP A 90 5.78 -11.38 -19.48
C TRP A 90 5.91 -11.61 -17.98
N TYR A 91 6.38 -10.58 -17.27
CA TYR A 91 6.54 -10.59 -15.82
C TYR A 91 5.73 -9.47 -15.19
N VAL A 92 5.09 -9.79 -14.07
CA VAL A 92 4.35 -8.82 -13.25
C VAL A 92 5.30 -8.14 -12.26
N HIS A 93 4.95 -6.96 -11.74
CA HIS A 93 5.68 -6.42 -10.58
C HIS A 93 5.23 -7.12 -9.31
N ASP A 94 6.09 -7.15 -8.30
CA ASP A 94 5.83 -7.79 -7.00
C ASP A 94 4.59 -7.25 -6.25
N GLN A 95 4.01 -6.14 -6.72
CA GLN A 95 2.81 -5.49 -6.17
C GLN A 95 1.69 -5.33 -7.21
N ASP A 96 1.77 -6.00 -8.35
CA ASP A 96 0.78 -5.87 -9.40
C ASP A 96 -0.40 -6.82 -9.18
N ASP A 97 -1.46 -6.29 -8.56
CA ASP A 97 -2.75 -6.94 -8.36
C ASP A 97 -3.65 -6.86 -9.62
N SER A 98 -3.08 -6.61 -10.80
CA SER A 98 -3.85 -6.47 -12.03
C SER A 98 -4.77 -7.67 -12.27
N LEU A 99 -6.06 -7.37 -12.41
CA LEU A 99 -7.10 -8.39 -12.57
C LEU A 99 -7.08 -9.02 -13.96
N LYS A 100 -6.64 -8.26 -14.96
CA LYS A 100 -6.68 -8.62 -16.38
C LYS A 100 -5.51 -8.01 -17.15
N TYR A 101 -5.27 -8.53 -18.35
CA TYR A 101 -4.37 -7.96 -19.34
C TYR A 101 -5.10 -7.81 -20.66
N ASP A 102 -4.77 -6.79 -21.44
CA ASP A 102 -5.23 -6.67 -22.82
C ASP A 102 -4.03 -6.89 -23.75
N LEU A 103 -4.13 -7.93 -24.58
CA LEU A 103 -3.21 -8.20 -25.67
C LEU A 103 -3.79 -7.60 -26.95
N ASP A 104 -3.18 -6.51 -27.41
CA ASP A 104 -3.50 -5.93 -28.70
C ASP A 104 -2.61 -6.60 -29.75
N TYR A 105 -3.21 -7.10 -30.82
CA TYR A 105 -2.49 -7.69 -31.94
C TYR A 105 -3.10 -7.31 -33.29
N ARG A 106 -2.29 -7.27 -34.34
CA ARG A 106 -2.73 -7.05 -35.72
C ARG A 106 -1.87 -7.80 -36.73
N ASN A 107 -2.46 -8.13 -37.89
CA ASN A 107 -1.67 -8.45 -39.08
C ASN A 107 -0.96 -7.16 -39.53
N LYS A 108 0.35 -7.21 -39.79
CA LYS A 108 1.16 -6.06 -40.24
C LYS A 108 0.72 -5.48 -41.57
N GLU A 109 -0.01 -6.25 -42.38
CA GLU A 109 -0.62 -5.79 -43.63
C GLU A 109 -1.92 -5.00 -43.40
N THR A 110 -2.41 -4.96 -42.17
CA THR A 110 -3.67 -4.29 -41.80
C THR A 110 -3.43 -3.26 -40.71
N ASP A 111 -4.16 -2.15 -40.75
CA ASP A 111 -4.12 -1.14 -39.69
C ASP A 111 -5.05 -1.44 -38.51
N LYS A 112 -5.81 -2.55 -38.58
CA LYS A 112 -6.83 -2.89 -37.61
C LYS A 112 -6.26 -3.72 -36.46
N TRP A 113 -6.27 -3.13 -35.26
CA TRP A 113 -5.96 -3.83 -34.02
C TRP A 113 -7.15 -4.68 -33.54
N THR A 114 -6.85 -5.88 -33.07
CA THR A 114 -7.75 -6.76 -32.34
C THR A 114 -7.28 -6.84 -30.90
N VAL A 115 -8.21 -6.85 -29.94
CA VAL A 115 -7.90 -6.90 -28.50
C VAL A 115 -8.37 -8.24 -27.95
N ALA A 116 -7.45 -8.98 -27.34
CA ALA A 116 -7.76 -10.17 -26.53
C ALA A 116 -7.60 -9.81 -25.05
N THR A 117 -8.71 -9.79 -24.32
CA THR A 117 -8.70 -9.56 -22.87
C THR A 117 -8.45 -10.88 -22.15
N LEU A 118 -7.33 -10.95 -21.43
CA LEU A 118 -6.84 -12.11 -20.71
C LEU A 118 -7.17 -11.94 -19.22
N SER A 119 -7.97 -12.85 -18.67
CA SER A 119 -8.14 -12.92 -17.22
C SER A 119 -6.97 -13.65 -16.57
N THR A 120 -6.79 -13.48 -15.26
CA THR A 120 -5.81 -14.26 -14.49
C THR A 120 -6.00 -15.78 -14.58
N ARG A 121 -7.17 -16.27 -15.02
CA ARG A 121 -7.44 -17.70 -15.25
C ARG A 121 -6.96 -18.20 -16.62
N ASP A 122 -6.87 -17.30 -17.60
CA ASP A 122 -6.46 -17.64 -18.96
C ASP A 122 -4.92 -17.68 -19.09
N VAL A 123 -4.22 -17.18 -18.06
CA VAL A 123 -2.77 -17.00 -18.04
C VAL A 123 -2.14 -18.00 -17.07
N LEU A 124 -1.16 -18.75 -17.56
CA LEU A 124 -0.35 -19.62 -16.72
C LEU A 124 0.58 -18.79 -15.86
N THR A 125 0.66 -19.10 -14.56
CA THR A 125 1.42 -18.33 -13.57
C THR A 125 2.48 -19.21 -12.94
N GLU A 126 3.72 -18.79 -13.00
CA GLU A 126 4.84 -19.47 -12.35
C GLU A 126 5.28 -18.72 -11.08
N GLU A 127 6.01 -19.41 -10.19
CA GLU A 127 6.37 -18.91 -8.85
C GLU A 127 7.20 -17.60 -8.87
N ASN A 128 7.84 -17.28 -9.99
CA ASN A 128 8.67 -16.09 -10.17
C ASN A 128 7.90 -14.88 -10.75
N GLY A 129 6.56 -14.92 -10.77
CA GLY A 129 5.73 -13.87 -11.36
C GLY A 129 5.73 -13.85 -12.88
N ARG A 130 6.31 -14.88 -13.52
CA ARG A 130 6.20 -15.11 -14.97
C ARG A 130 4.77 -15.50 -15.32
N ARG A 131 4.30 -14.93 -16.41
CA ARG A 131 2.98 -15.13 -16.99
C ARG A 131 3.15 -15.59 -18.42
N VAL A 132 2.39 -16.60 -18.83
CA VAL A 132 2.45 -17.17 -20.19
C VAL A 132 1.04 -17.28 -20.75
N TYR A 133 0.89 -16.91 -22.04
CA TYR A 133 -0.36 -17.03 -22.77
C TYR A 133 -0.10 -17.44 -24.22
N THR A 134 -0.96 -18.30 -24.76
CA THR A 134 -0.91 -18.73 -26.16
C THR A 134 -2.12 -18.18 -26.93
N LEU A 135 -1.84 -17.25 -27.85
CA LEU A 135 -2.79 -16.78 -28.83
C LEU A 135 -2.95 -17.85 -29.93
N ILE A 136 -4.19 -18.27 -30.18
CA ILE A 136 -4.53 -19.29 -31.18
C ILE A 136 -5.29 -18.68 -32.37
N ASN A 137 -5.52 -19.46 -33.41
CA ASN A 137 -6.29 -19.08 -34.61
C ASN A 137 -5.66 -17.91 -35.39
N ILE A 138 -4.33 -17.85 -35.41
CA ILE A 138 -3.59 -16.95 -36.29
C ILE A 138 -3.32 -17.62 -37.64
N LEU A 139 -3.02 -16.81 -38.65
CA LEU A 139 -2.75 -17.28 -40.00
C LEU A 139 -1.26 -17.64 -40.18
N PRO A 140 -0.94 -18.70 -40.94
CA PRO A 140 0.44 -19.02 -41.31
C PRO A 140 1.01 -17.97 -42.28
N GLU A 141 2.34 -17.92 -42.39
CA GLU A 141 3.07 -17.00 -43.29
C GLU A 141 2.66 -15.52 -43.17
N THR A 142 2.17 -15.13 -41.98
CA THR A 142 1.60 -13.82 -41.72
C THR A 142 2.41 -13.07 -40.67
N GLY A 143 2.76 -11.82 -40.97
CA GLY A 143 3.43 -10.95 -40.01
C GLY A 143 2.46 -10.40 -38.98
N TYR A 144 2.74 -10.60 -37.70
CA TYR A 144 1.97 -10.04 -36.60
C TYR A 144 2.77 -8.99 -35.83
N GLU A 145 2.06 -7.97 -35.33
CA GLU A 145 2.55 -7.04 -34.32
C GLU A 145 1.69 -7.20 -33.06
N LEU A 146 2.33 -7.32 -31.90
CA LEU A 146 1.70 -7.56 -30.61
C LEU A 146 2.21 -6.56 -29.57
N LYS A 147 1.34 -6.09 -28.70
CA LYS A 147 1.68 -5.28 -27.52
C LYS A 147 0.71 -5.57 -26.38
N LEU A 148 1.17 -5.43 -25.15
CA LEU A 148 0.43 -5.85 -23.97
C LEU A 148 0.27 -4.67 -23.00
N CYS A 149 -0.86 -4.57 -22.32
CA CYS A 149 -1.02 -3.70 -21.16
C CYS A 149 -1.77 -4.42 -20.04
N SER A 150 -1.59 -3.98 -18.81
CA SER A 150 -2.38 -4.44 -17.68
C SER A 150 -3.66 -3.62 -17.53
N VAL A 151 -4.71 -4.26 -17.00
CA VAL A 151 -6.03 -3.66 -16.82
C VAL A 151 -6.54 -3.96 -15.42
N ASP A 152 -6.80 -2.91 -14.65
CA ASP A 152 -7.41 -3.00 -13.31
C ASP A 152 -8.48 -1.91 -13.16
N ASN A 153 -9.65 -2.30 -12.68
CA ASN A 153 -10.84 -1.43 -12.57
C ASN A 153 -11.16 -0.62 -13.85
N ASN A 154 -10.97 -1.22 -15.03
CA ASN A 154 -11.12 -0.62 -16.37
C ASN A 154 -10.11 0.49 -16.70
N VAL A 155 -9.09 0.69 -15.88
CA VAL A 155 -7.95 1.57 -16.18
C VAL A 155 -6.84 0.71 -16.77
N LYS A 156 -6.22 1.20 -17.86
CA LYS A 156 -5.14 0.51 -18.56
C LYS A 156 -3.79 1.13 -18.22
N SER A 157 -2.75 0.31 -18.08
CA SER A 157 -1.35 0.79 -18.07
C SER A 157 -0.93 1.32 -19.43
N HIS A 158 0.28 1.89 -19.51
CA HIS A 158 0.96 2.00 -20.81
C HIS A 158 1.17 0.62 -21.41
N HIS A 159 1.13 0.53 -22.74
CA HIS A 159 1.52 -0.67 -23.47
C HIS A 159 3.02 -0.93 -23.35
N THR A 160 3.38 -2.21 -23.43
CA THR A 160 4.76 -2.64 -23.69
C THR A 160 5.24 -2.15 -25.06
N GLU A 161 6.55 -2.22 -25.28
CA GLU A 161 7.07 -2.13 -26.64
C GLU A 161 6.43 -3.21 -27.52
N SER A 162 6.12 -2.85 -28.77
CA SER A 162 5.57 -3.78 -29.75
C SER A 162 6.60 -4.85 -30.09
N LYS A 163 6.16 -6.11 -30.15
CA LYS A 163 6.93 -7.24 -30.68
C LYS A 163 6.34 -7.67 -32.01
N THR A 164 7.19 -8.01 -32.96
CA THR A 164 6.75 -8.51 -34.27
C THR A 164 7.28 -9.90 -34.55
N ILE A 165 6.46 -10.73 -35.17
CA ILE A 165 6.83 -12.11 -35.54
C ILE A 165 6.22 -12.45 -36.91
N LEU A 166 6.90 -13.28 -37.68
CA LEU A 166 6.35 -13.92 -38.87
C LEU A 166 6.01 -15.37 -38.53
N THR A 167 4.74 -15.75 -38.71
CA THR A 167 4.34 -17.14 -38.48
C THR A 167 4.94 -18.05 -39.56
N PRO A 168 5.38 -19.27 -39.20
CA PRO A 168 5.88 -20.23 -40.17
C PRO A 168 4.86 -20.60 -41.23
N LYS A 169 5.37 -21.20 -42.30
CA LYS A 169 4.56 -21.93 -43.27
C LYS A 169 3.91 -23.15 -42.62
N ARG A 170 2.69 -23.45 -43.07
CA ARG A 170 1.92 -24.60 -42.58
C ARG A 170 2.72 -25.90 -42.69
N GLY A 171 2.81 -26.64 -41.59
CA GLY A 171 3.52 -27.92 -41.53
C GLY A 171 5.04 -27.83 -41.28
N ASN A 172 5.59 -26.65 -40.99
CA ASN A 172 6.96 -26.51 -40.51
C ASN A 172 7.07 -26.59 -38.98
N GLU A 173 8.28 -26.92 -38.50
CA GLU A 173 8.61 -27.08 -37.09
C GLU A 173 8.29 -25.84 -36.23
N ILE A 174 7.89 -26.10 -34.99
CA ILE A 174 7.64 -25.09 -33.96
C ILE A 174 8.94 -24.34 -33.65
N PHE A 175 8.93 -23.01 -33.77
CA PHE A 175 10.07 -22.19 -33.36
C PHE A 175 9.96 -21.88 -31.88
N LYS A 176 10.90 -22.39 -31.09
CA LYS A 176 11.10 -21.98 -29.69
C LYS A 176 12.20 -20.94 -29.60
N PHE A 177 11.87 -19.78 -29.05
CA PHE A 177 12.81 -18.71 -28.77
C PHE A 177 13.27 -18.86 -27.32
N THR A 178 14.50 -19.34 -27.13
CA THR A 178 15.21 -19.19 -25.86
C THR A 178 15.95 -17.86 -25.89
N GLU A 179 15.36 -16.81 -25.32
CA GLU A 179 16.13 -15.62 -24.95
C GLU A 179 16.99 -15.95 -23.71
N TYR A 180 18.29 -15.66 -23.80
CA TYR A 180 19.31 -15.87 -22.76
C TYR A 180 19.27 -14.79 -21.69
#